data_AF-A0A7S1GVR7-F1
#
_entry.id   AF-A0A7S1GVR7-F1
#
_cell.length_a   1.000
_cell.length_b   1.000
_cell.length_c   1.000
_cell.angle_alpha   90.00
_cell.angle_beta   90.00
_cell.angle_gamma   90.00
#
_symmetry.space_group_name_H-M   'P 1'
#
loop_
_entity.id
_entity.type
_entity.pdbx_description
1 polymer ?
#
loop_
_entity_poly.entity_id
_entity_poly.type
_entity_poly.pdbx_seq_one_letter_code
_entity_poly.pdbx_strand_id
1 'polypeptide(L)'
;VVQADGDCFYASCGAALRKDPKCVGPRCTETASCSGGLVASVQELRGIVADEVMEENLDIMRVADSAGVEGYEHVRGLDLEGLKASLRRVAADEQGCVWADDFAVNAIAKRLDVVLLIVNEGARSGGSVLAIVPNSPRDDYQDLSCILLQRTRRVHYNLIELRRRTATPVTDLPSLVARSVAAAAIGDEEGQSAAGCKRKRR
;
A
#
# COMPACT_ATOMS: atom_id res chain seq x y z
N VAL A 1 13.95 -11.47 -8.58
CA VAL A 1 12.74 -11.32 -9.42
C VAL A 1 11.60 -11.98 -8.67
N VAL A 2 10.49 -11.28 -8.49
CA VAL A 2 9.31 -11.78 -7.78
C VAL A 2 8.44 -12.58 -8.75
N GLN A 3 7.86 -13.69 -8.31
CA GLN A 3 6.98 -14.52 -9.13
C GLN A 3 5.73 -13.72 -9.54
N ALA A 4 5.30 -13.88 -10.79
CA ALA A 4 4.12 -13.22 -11.33
C ALA A 4 2.84 -13.94 -10.91
N ASP A 5 2.50 -13.82 -9.63
CA ASP A 5 1.29 -14.35 -9.03
C ASP A 5 0.41 -13.24 -8.43
N GLY A 6 -0.70 -13.63 -7.82
CA GLY A 6 -1.60 -12.71 -7.13
C GLY A 6 -1.04 -12.07 -5.86
N ASP A 7 0.16 -12.44 -5.47
CA ASP A 7 0.83 -11.99 -4.25
C ASP A 7 2.06 -11.14 -4.53
N CYS A 8 2.35 -10.82 -5.80
CA CYS A 8 3.56 -10.10 -6.22
C CYS A 8 3.80 -8.78 -5.45
N PHE A 9 2.75 -8.05 -5.08
CA PHE A 9 2.86 -6.85 -4.23
C PHE A 9 3.38 -7.22 -2.83
N TYR A 10 2.69 -8.11 -2.12
CA TYR A 10 3.07 -8.56 -0.79
C TYR A 10 4.44 -9.22 -0.79
N ALA A 11 4.74 -10.04 -1.81
CA ALA A 11 6.03 -10.70 -1.97
C ALA A 11 7.16 -9.69 -2.19
N SER A 12 6.93 -8.62 -2.96
CA SER A 12 7.88 -7.52 -3.15
C SER A 12 8.13 -6.76 -1.85
N CYS A 13 7.08 -6.38 -1.13
CA CYS A 13 7.20 -5.72 0.18
C CYS A 13 7.94 -6.61 1.19
N GLY A 14 7.53 -7.87 1.33
CA GLY A 14 8.18 -8.83 2.22
C GLY A 14 9.65 -9.07 1.86
N ALA A 15 9.99 -9.09 0.57
CA ALA A 15 11.38 -9.20 0.13
C ALA A 15 12.21 -7.96 0.52
N ALA A 16 11.65 -6.76 0.41
CA ALA A 16 12.31 -5.53 0.86
C ALA A 16 12.55 -5.54 2.37
N LEU A 17 11.53 -5.89 3.15
CA LEU A 17 11.60 -5.95 4.61
C LEU A 17 12.63 -6.98 5.10
N ARG A 18 12.70 -8.16 4.46
CA ARG A 18 13.70 -9.18 4.79
C ARG A 18 15.13 -8.74 4.52
N LYS A 19 15.34 -8.00 3.43
CA LYS A 19 16.68 -7.55 3.02
C LYS A 19 17.13 -6.33 3.83
N ASP A 20 16.22 -5.42 4.16
CA ASP A 20 16.50 -4.21 4.93
C ASP A 20 15.56 -4.09 6.16
N PRO A 21 15.67 -4.94 7.19
CA PRO A 21 14.71 -5.01 8.31
C PRO A 21 14.64 -3.73 9.17
N LYS A 22 15.64 -2.84 9.05
CA LYS A 22 15.65 -1.53 9.71
C LYS A 22 14.75 -0.49 9.06
N CYS A 23 14.14 -0.81 7.91
CA CYS A 23 13.32 0.13 7.17
C CYS A 23 11.94 0.37 7.79
N VAL A 24 11.53 -0.47 8.74
CA VAL A 24 10.21 -0.38 9.34
C VAL A 24 10.22 0.65 10.45
N GLY A 25 9.26 1.57 10.43
CA GLY A 25 9.15 2.59 11.46
C GLY A 25 8.79 1.99 12.84
N PRO A 26 8.99 2.76 13.93
CA PRO A 26 8.86 2.27 15.30
C PRO A 26 7.46 1.72 15.61
N ARG A 27 6.41 2.20 14.93
CA ARG A 27 5.01 1.75 15.12
C ARG A 27 4.78 0.27 14.80
N CYS A 28 5.66 -0.38 14.04
CA CYS A 28 5.56 -1.82 13.82
C CYS A 28 6.04 -2.66 14.99
N THR A 29 6.90 -2.11 15.85
CA THR A 29 7.50 -2.88 16.95
C THR A 29 6.51 -3.16 18.07
N GLU A 30 5.43 -2.38 18.20
CA GLU A 30 4.46 -2.50 19.29
C GLU A 30 3.42 -3.60 19.06
N THR A 31 3.17 -3.98 17.81
CA THR A 31 2.05 -4.87 17.48
C THR A 31 2.43 -6.28 17.07
N ALA A 32 3.73 -6.56 17.03
CA ALA A 32 4.21 -7.90 16.76
C ALA A 32 4.95 -8.37 18.01
N SER A 33 4.47 -9.45 18.61
CA SER A 33 5.18 -10.27 19.61
C SER A 33 6.46 -10.92 19.05
N CYS A 34 7.05 -10.34 18.00
CA CYS A 34 8.17 -10.80 17.21
C CYS A 34 9.44 -10.15 17.73
N SER A 35 9.96 -10.68 18.83
CA SER A 35 11.26 -10.32 19.42
C SER A 35 12.47 -10.77 18.57
N GLY A 36 12.29 -11.01 17.27
CA GLY A 36 13.31 -11.57 16.38
C GLY A 36 13.17 -11.15 14.92
N GLY A 37 13.28 -9.85 14.63
CA GLY A 37 13.36 -9.32 13.26
C GLY A 37 12.06 -9.47 12.45
N LEU A 38 11.59 -8.38 11.85
CA LEU A 38 10.35 -8.39 11.07
C LEU A 38 10.56 -9.07 9.70
N VAL A 39 10.55 -10.40 9.68
CA VAL A 39 10.51 -11.19 8.43
C VAL A 39 9.04 -11.31 8.04
N ALA A 40 8.47 -10.26 7.44
CA ALA A 40 7.08 -10.33 7.02
C ALA A 40 6.91 -11.29 5.82
N SER A 41 6.27 -12.42 6.07
CA SER A 41 5.71 -13.32 5.07
C SER A 41 4.55 -12.65 4.33
N VAL A 42 4.21 -13.18 3.15
CA VAL A 42 3.03 -12.73 2.39
C VAL A 42 1.76 -12.82 3.25
N GLN A 43 1.63 -13.89 4.03
CA GLN A 43 0.48 -14.13 4.89
C GLN A 43 0.34 -13.07 5.99
N GLU A 44 1.45 -12.64 6.60
CA GLU A 44 1.43 -11.59 7.61
C GLU A 44 1.04 -10.24 7.02
N LEU A 45 1.54 -9.91 5.83
CA LEU A 45 1.17 -8.67 5.14
C LEU A 45 -0.32 -8.68 4.73
N ARG A 46 -0.85 -9.82 4.28
CA ARG A 46 -2.29 -10.00 4.07
C ARG A 46 -3.09 -9.84 5.37
N GLY A 47 -2.56 -10.36 6.47
CA GLY A 47 -3.11 -10.19 7.81
C GLY A 47 -3.27 -8.72 8.17
N ILE A 48 -2.21 -7.92 7.97
CA ILE A 48 -2.25 -6.46 8.16
C ILE A 48 -3.38 -5.81 7.36
N VAL A 49 -3.48 -6.12 6.07
CA VAL A 49 -4.53 -5.54 5.22
C VAL A 49 -5.91 -5.93 5.73
N ALA A 50 -6.14 -7.21 6.04
CA ALA A 50 -7.40 -7.68 6.57
C ALA A 50 -7.77 -7.05 7.93
N ASP A 51 -6.79 -6.81 8.79
CA ASP A 51 -7.01 -6.20 10.10
C ASP A 51 -7.37 -4.70 10.00
N GLU A 52 -6.85 -4.00 8.99
CA GLU A 52 -7.17 -2.59 8.73
C GLU A 52 -8.52 -2.38 8.03
N VAL A 53 -9.17 -3.43 7.50
CA VAL A 53 -10.50 -3.30 6.87
C VAL A 53 -11.56 -3.05 7.94
N MET A 54 -12.32 -1.97 7.74
CA MET A 54 -13.47 -1.58 8.54
C MET A 54 -14.79 -1.68 7.72
N GLU A 55 -15.94 -1.54 8.38
CA GLU A 55 -17.25 -1.54 7.71
C GLU A 55 -17.34 -0.45 6.63
N GLU A 56 -16.79 0.73 6.91
CA GLU A 56 -16.77 1.84 5.97
C GLU A 56 -16.00 1.51 4.69
N ASN A 57 -14.91 0.73 4.80
CA ASN A 57 -14.17 0.28 3.62
C ASN A 57 -14.99 -0.68 2.78
N LEU A 58 -15.67 -1.64 3.42
CA LEU A 58 -16.55 -2.58 2.74
C LEU A 58 -17.70 -1.85 2.02
N ASP A 59 -18.31 -0.85 2.67
CA ASP A 59 -19.38 -0.06 2.06
C ASP A 59 -18.91 0.73 0.84
N ILE A 60 -17.72 1.34 0.89
CA ILE A 60 -17.11 2.01 -0.26
C ILE A 60 -16.86 1.01 -1.41
N MET A 61 -16.33 -0.18 -1.10
CA MET A 61 -16.10 -1.23 -2.11
C MET A 61 -17.40 -1.72 -2.75
N ARG A 62 -18.47 -1.86 -1.97
CA ARG A 62 -19.81 -2.23 -2.47
C ARG A 62 -20.40 -1.14 -3.35
N VAL A 63 -20.21 0.13 -3.00
CA VAL A 63 -20.63 1.25 -3.85
C VAL A 63 -19.88 1.21 -5.18
N ALA A 64 -18.57 0.97 -5.17
CA ALA A 64 -17.77 0.84 -6.40
C ALA A 64 -18.26 -0.32 -7.28
N ASP A 65 -18.53 -1.50 -6.70
CA ASP A 65 -19.12 -2.64 -7.41
C ASP A 65 -20.48 -2.29 -8.02
N SER A 66 -21.37 -1.64 -7.25
CA SER A 66 -22.69 -1.23 -7.72
C SER A 66 -22.65 -0.22 -8.86
N ALA A 67 -21.58 0.57 -8.93
CA ALA A 67 -21.30 1.52 -10.00
C ALA A 67 -20.67 0.85 -11.25
N GLY A 68 -20.38 -0.45 -11.20
CA GLY A 68 -19.75 -1.19 -12.29
C GLY A 68 -18.25 -0.93 -12.41
N VAL A 69 -17.58 -0.54 -11.32
CA VAL A 69 -16.12 -0.42 -11.31
C VAL A 69 -15.52 -1.83 -11.27
N GLU A 70 -14.75 -2.18 -12.29
CA GLU A 70 -14.09 -3.48 -12.41
C GLU A 70 -13.16 -3.76 -11.21
N GLY A 71 -13.13 -5.02 -10.76
CA GLY A 71 -12.25 -5.48 -9.69
C GLY A 71 -12.88 -5.51 -8.30
N TYR A 72 -14.10 -4.97 -8.12
CA TYR A 72 -14.83 -4.98 -6.85
C TYR A 72 -15.92 -6.07 -6.77
N GLU A 73 -16.07 -6.93 -7.77
CA GLU A 73 -17.11 -7.97 -7.81
C GLU A 73 -16.96 -8.99 -6.67
N HIS A 74 -15.74 -9.13 -6.15
CA HIS A 74 -15.40 -10.06 -5.08
C HIS A 74 -16.00 -9.70 -3.72
N VAL A 75 -16.49 -8.46 -3.51
CA VAL A 75 -17.13 -8.06 -2.25
C VAL A 75 -18.63 -8.38 -2.20
N ARG A 76 -19.21 -8.87 -3.31
CA ARG A 76 -20.65 -9.17 -3.40
C ARG A 76 -21.05 -10.25 -2.40
N GLY A 77 -22.03 -9.93 -1.55
CA GLY A 77 -22.59 -10.87 -0.58
C GLY A 77 -21.67 -11.21 0.60
N LEU A 78 -20.49 -10.59 0.71
CA LEU A 78 -19.63 -10.74 1.88
C LEU A 78 -20.03 -9.73 2.96
N ASP A 79 -20.03 -10.16 4.21
CA ASP A 79 -19.97 -9.27 5.37
C ASP A 79 -18.50 -8.89 5.68
N LEU A 80 -18.28 -8.09 6.73
CA LEU A 80 -16.94 -7.64 7.09
C LEU A 80 -15.99 -8.82 7.36
N GLU A 81 -16.43 -9.80 8.16
CA GLU A 81 -15.61 -10.96 8.49
C GLU A 81 -15.34 -11.86 7.26
N GLY A 82 -16.32 -12.00 6.37
CA GLY A 82 -16.16 -12.68 5.09
C GLY A 82 -15.12 -12.01 4.19
N LEU A 83 -15.12 -10.67 4.13
CA LEU A 83 -14.10 -9.91 3.40
C LEU A 83 -12.72 -10.08 4.04
N LYS A 84 -12.60 -9.94 5.37
CA LYS A 84 -11.34 -10.15 6.09
C LYS A 84 -10.79 -11.55 5.89
N ALA A 85 -11.65 -12.57 5.94
CA ALA A 85 -11.27 -13.95 5.65
C ALA A 85 -10.81 -14.11 4.20
N SER A 86 -11.49 -13.47 3.25
CA SER A 86 -11.10 -13.48 1.82
C SER A 86 -9.71 -12.88 1.60
N LEU A 87 -9.42 -11.72 2.19
CA LEU A 87 -8.13 -11.03 2.06
C LEU A 87 -6.95 -11.84 2.61
N ARG A 88 -7.20 -12.65 3.66
CA ARG A 88 -6.19 -13.55 4.23
C ARG A 88 -5.94 -14.81 3.40
N ARG A 89 -6.77 -15.16 2.41
CA ARG A 89 -6.51 -16.34 1.57
C ARG A 89 -5.42 -16.03 0.56
N VAL A 90 -4.42 -16.91 0.48
CA VAL A 90 -3.44 -16.91 -0.61
C VAL A 90 -4.18 -17.10 -1.93
N ALA A 91 -3.79 -16.35 -2.97
CA ALA A 91 -4.36 -16.53 -4.29
C ALA A 91 -3.94 -17.93 -4.81
N ALA A 92 -4.85 -18.90 -4.76
CA ALA A 92 -4.54 -20.28 -5.07
C ALA A 92 -4.37 -20.55 -6.58
N ASP A 93 -4.79 -19.60 -7.44
CA ASP A 93 -4.99 -19.86 -8.87
C ASP A 93 -4.45 -18.70 -9.72
N GLU A 94 -3.77 -19.03 -10.83
CA GLU A 94 -3.15 -18.12 -11.82
C GLU A 94 -4.11 -17.11 -12.50
N GLN A 95 -5.42 -17.15 -12.21
CA GLN A 95 -6.44 -16.42 -12.97
C GLN A 95 -6.97 -15.17 -12.29
N GLY A 96 -6.56 -14.88 -11.06
CA GLY A 96 -6.98 -13.65 -10.39
C GLY A 96 -5.89 -13.22 -9.44
N CYS A 97 -5.05 -12.27 -9.87
CA CYS A 97 -4.24 -11.58 -8.90
C CYS A 97 -5.21 -10.95 -7.89
N VAL A 98 -5.14 -11.32 -6.62
CA VAL A 98 -5.84 -10.58 -5.56
C VAL A 98 -5.13 -9.24 -5.49
N TRP A 99 -5.60 -8.31 -6.32
CA TRP A 99 -4.90 -7.06 -6.57
C TRP A 99 -4.73 -6.34 -5.24
N ALA A 100 -3.49 -5.94 -4.96
CA ALA A 100 -3.27 -4.87 -4.01
C ALA A 100 -3.88 -3.61 -4.64
N ASP A 101 -5.14 -3.40 -4.32
CA ASP A 101 -5.85 -2.17 -4.62
C ASP A 101 -5.25 -1.02 -3.80
N ASP A 102 -5.75 0.19 -4.05
CA ASP A 102 -5.24 1.37 -3.37
C ASP A 102 -5.42 1.23 -1.85
N PHE A 103 -6.47 0.54 -1.38
CA PHE A 103 -6.67 0.27 0.04
C PHE A 103 -5.54 -0.60 0.62
N ALA A 104 -5.22 -1.74 0.00
CA ALA A 104 -4.17 -2.64 0.47
C ALA A 104 -2.80 -1.96 0.47
N VAL A 105 -2.49 -1.18 -0.57
CA VAL A 105 -1.24 -0.40 -0.66
C VAL A 105 -1.14 0.61 0.49
N ASN A 106 -2.22 1.36 0.74
CA ASN A 106 -2.28 2.33 1.83
C ASN A 106 -2.20 1.68 3.21
N ALA A 107 -2.91 0.57 3.43
CA ALA A 107 -2.89 -0.18 4.68
C ALA A 107 -1.46 -0.65 5.01
N ILE A 108 -0.74 -1.21 4.03
CA ILE A 108 0.65 -1.63 4.21
C ILE A 108 1.56 -0.42 4.49
N ALA A 109 1.48 0.65 3.70
CA ALA A 109 2.30 1.85 3.91
C ALA A 109 2.11 2.43 5.32
N LYS A 110 0.85 2.63 5.72
CA LYS A 110 0.44 3.13 7.03
C LYS A 110 0.94 2.24 8.16
N ARG A 111 0.72 0.93 8.06
CA ARG A 111 1.04 0.00 9.15
C ARG A 111 2.54 -0.18 9.34
N LEU A 112 3.27 -0.28 8.23
CA LEU A 112 4.72 -0.44 8.22
C LEU A 112 5.46 0.87 8.48
N ASP A 113 4.75 2.01 8.45
CA ASP A 113 5.33 3.35 8.58
C ASP A 113 6.45 3.55 7.55
N VAL A 114 6.15 3.20 6.29
CA VAL A 114 7.06 3.30 5.13
C VAL A 114 6.40 4.05 3.99
N VAL A 115 7.21 4.75 3.19
CA VAL A 115 6.76 5.34 1.93
C VAL A 115 6.80 4.28 0.82
N LEU A 116 5.70 4.08 0.12
CA LEU A 116 5.68 3.24 -1.08
C LEU A 116 5.76 4.12 -2.32
N LEU A 117 6.84 3.98 -3.10
CA LEU A 117 7.02 4.64 -4.39
C LEU A 117 6.77 3.67 -5.52
N ILE A 118 5.67 3.85 -6.25
CA ILE A 118 5.24 2.97 -7.32
C ILE A 118 5.46 3.65 -8.67
N VAL A 119 6.42 3.15 -9.44
CA VAL A 119 6.61 3.51 -10.86
C VAL A 119 5.60 2.72 -11.68
N ASN A 120 4.57 3.40 -12.18
CA ASN A 120 3.48 2.81 -12.94
C ASN A 120 3.71 2.94 -14.45
N GLU A 121 4.08 1.83 -15.09
CA GLU A 121 4.30 1.75 -16.55
C GLU A 121 3.00 1.67 -17.36
N GLY A 122 1.88 1.38 -16.69
CA GLY A 122 0.54 1.39 -17.29
C GLY A 122 -0.01 2.78 -17.55
N ALA A 123 0.61 3.82 -16.98
CA ALA A 123 0.14 5.20 -17.15
C ALA A 123 0.29 5.68 -18.60
N ARG A 124 -0.77 6.33 -19.12
CA ARG A 124 -0.89 6.75 -20.53
C ARG A 124 0.22 7.70 -21.01
N SER A 125 0.91 8.40 -20.10
CA SER A 125 1.87 9.46 -20.40
C SER A 125 3.35 9.06 -20.30
N GLY A 126 3.68 7.76 -20.35
CA GLY A 126 5.09 7.31 -20.39
C GLY A 126 5.72 7.10 -19.01
N GLY A 127 4.98 6.47 -18.09
CA GLY A 127 5.42 6.19 -16.72
C GLY A 127 5.01 7.31 -15.76
N SER A 128 4.21 6.98 -14.75
CA SER A 128 3.91 7.89 -13.64
C SER A 128 4.52 7.37 -12.35
N VAL A 129 4.91 8.25 -11.45
CA VAL A 129 5.33 7.88 -10.10
C VAL A 129 4.18 8.20 -9.16
N LEU A 130 3.69 7.18 -8.46
CA LEU A 130 2.73 7.32 -7.37
C LEU A 130 3.50 7.19 -6.05
N ALA A 131 3.39 8.20 -5.19
CA ALA A 131 3.94 8.15 -3.84
C ALA A 131 2.79 7.96 -2.85
N ILE A 132 2.87 6.90 -2.06
CA ILE A 132 1.95 6.66 -0.94
C ILE A 132 2.74 6.88 0.34
N VAL A 133 2.35 7.93 1.05
CA VAL A 133 2.97 8.34 2.31
C VAL A 133 2.06 7.83 3.45
N PRO A 134 2.61 7.26 4.53
CA PRO A 134 1.77 6.87 5.66
C PRO A 134 1.14 8.12 6.28
N ASN A 135 -0.16 8.07 6.62
CA ASN A 135 -0.94 9.15 7.26
C ASN A 135 -0.49 9.47 8.70
N SER A 136 0.79 9.34 9.02
CA SER A 136 1.33 9.78 10.29
C SER A 136 1.46 11.31 10.25
N PRO A 137 1.00 12.05 11.28
CA PRO A 137 1.11 13.51 11.38
C PRO A 137 2.57 13.93 11.67
N ARG A 138 3.52 13.38 10.91
CA ARG A 138 4.93 13.64 11.03
C ARG A 138 5.28 14.80 10.12
N ASP A 139 5.79 15.86 10.72
CA ASP A 139 6.41 16.98 10.01
C ASP A 139 7.68 16.53 9.24
N ASP A 140 8.21 15.32 9.52
CA ASP A 140 9.50 14.81 9.08
C ASP A 140 9.43 13.46 8.32
N TYR A 141 8.66 13.42 7.22
CA TYR A 141 8.67 12.27 6.28
C TYR A 141 10.07 11.93 5.71
N GLN A 142 11.05 12.81 5.90
CA GLN A 142 12.46 12.65 5.49
C GLN A 142 13.14 11.45 6.15
N ASP A 143 12.74 11.10 7.38
CA ASP A 143 13.31 9.99 8.14
C ASP A 143 12.64 8.64 7.82
N LEU A 144 11.56 8.67 7.02
CA LEU A 144 10.90 7.45 6.58
C LEU A 144 11.77 6.70 5.57
N SER A 145 11.74 5.38 5.69
CA SER A 145 12.26 4.53 4.63
C SER A 145 11.26 4.40 3.50
N CYS A 146 11.77 4.33 2.28
CA CYS A 146 10.99 4.17 1.09
C CYS A 146 11.27 2.83 0.40
N ILE A 147 10.20 2.09 0.07
CA ILE A 147 10.24 0.90 -0.77
C ILE A 147 9.84 1.31 -2.19
N LEU A 148 10.69 1.00 -3.17
CA LEU A 148 10.46 1.31 -4.57
C LEU A 148 9.90 0.10 -5.29
N LEU A 149 8.75 0.28 -5.92
CA LEU A 149 8.03 -0.75 -6.66
C LEU A 149 7.83 -0.30 -8.11
N GLN A 150 7.83 -1.25 -9.03
CA GLN A 150 7.44 -1.06 -10.42
C GLN A 150 6.12 -1.80 -10.63
N ARG A 151 5.07 -1.07 -11.02
CA ARG A 151 3.81 -1.67 -11.48
C ARG A 151 3.81 -1.72 -13.00
N THR A 152 3.84 -2.94 -13.54
CA THR A 152 3.82 -3.17 -14.99
C THR A 152 2.42 -2.95 -15.58
N ARG A 153 2.31 -2.95 -16.91
CA ARG A 153 1.01 -2.86 -17.63
C ARG A 153 0.05 -4.02 -17.31
N ARG A 154 0.57 -5.17 -16.89
CA ARG A 154 -0.22 -6.34 -16.47
C ARG A 154 -0.51 -6.32 -14.97
N VAL A 155 -0.32 -5.17 -14.30
CA VAL A 155 -0.59 -4.97 -12.87
C VAL A 155 0.35 -5.79 -11.95
N HIS A 156 1.36 -6.46 -12.50
CA HIS A 156 2.40 -7.14 -11.73
C HIS A 156 3.35 -6.14 -11.05
N TYR A 157 3.69 -6.41 -9.79
CA TYR A 157 4.62 -5.61 -8.99
C TYR A 157 6.00 -6.24 -8.94
N ASN A 158 7.03 -5.44 -9.23
CA ASN A 158 8.42 -5.79 -9.00
C ASN A 158 9.04 -4.87 -7.95
N LEU A 159 9.90 -5.43 -7.11
CA LEU A 159 10.77 -4.66 -6.24
C LEU A 159 11.94 -4.04 -7.04
N ILE A 160 12.12 -2.73 -6.91
CA ILE A 160 13.25 -2.00 -7.50
C ILE A 160 14.33 -1.83 -6.42
N GLU A 161 15.57 -2.17 -6.77
CA GLU A 161 16.71 -1.92 -5.88
C GLU A 161 17.44 -0.65 -6.28
N LEU A 162 17.65 0.26 -5.32
CA LEU A 162 18.46 1.46 -5.51
C LEU A 162 19.79 1.26 -4.77
N ARG A 163 20.91 1.28 -5.49
CA ARG A 163 22.26 1.10 -4.92
C ARG A 163 22.39 -0.17 -4.05
N ARG A 164 21.76 -1.27 -4.49
CA ARG A 164 21.68 -2.58 -3.79
C ARG A 164 20.87 -2.58 -2.49
N ARG A 165 20.16 -1.49 -2.19
CA ARG A 165 19.16 -1.42 -1.11
C ARG A 165 17.76 -1.59 -1.69
N THR A 166 16.91 -2.24 -0.94
CA THR A 166 15.48 -2.42 -1.22
C THR A 166 14.59 -1.44 -0.47
N ALA A 167 15.13 -0.85 0.60
CA ALA A 167 14.57 0.31 1.26
C ALA A 167 15.60 1.43 1.38
N THR A 168 15.21 2.66 1.00
CA THR A 168 16.10 3.82 0.96
C THR A 168 15.45 4.99 1.71
N PRO A 169 16.15 5.71 2.60
CA PRO A 169 15.63 6.92 3.21
C PRO A 169 15.12 7.90 2.16
N VAL A 170 14.05 8.65 2.43
CA VAL A 170 13.51 9.63 1.47
C VAL A 170 14.56 10.68 1.08
N THR A 171 15.43 11.06 2.02
CA THR A 171 16.55 11.99 1.80
C THR A 171 17.60 11.51 0.81
N ASP A 172 17.72 10.20 0.61
CA ASP A 172 18.66 9.58 -0.32
C ASP A 172 18.09 9.43 -1.74
N LEU A 173 16.81 9.77 -1.95
CA LEU A 173 16.16 9.69 -3.26
C LEU A 173 16.61 10.82 -4.18
N PRO A 174 16.64 10.60 -5.51
CA PRO A 174 16.83 11.69 -6.48
C PRO A 174 15.80 12.80 -6.26
N SER A 175 16.21 14.06 -6.36
CA SER A 175 15.38 15.23 -6.03
C SER A 175 14.02 15.26 -6.74
N LEU A 176 13.95 14.79 -7.98
CA LEU A 176 12.70 14.70 -8.73
C LEU A 176 11.69 13.72 -8.09
N VAL A 177 12.19 12.62 -7.54
CA VAL A 177 11.39 11.61 -6.85
C VAL A 177 11.02 12.10 -5.45
N ALA A 178 11.96 12.72 -4.73
CA ALA A 178 11.70 13.30 -3.41
C ALA A 178 10.59 14.38 -3.47
N ARG A 179 10.52 15.19 -4.54
CA ARG A 179 9.41 16.13 -4.77
C ARG A 179 8.05 15.45 -4.91
N SER A 180 8.01 14.27 -5.52
CA SER A 180 6.75 13.51 -5.66
C SER A 180 6.26 13.01 -4.31
N VAL A 181 7.19 12.56 -3.45
CA VAL A 181 6.88 12.22 -2.04
C VAL A 181 6.39 13.43 -1.27
N ALA A 182 7.08 14.56 -1.37
CA ALA A 182 6.70 15.80 -0.70
C ALA A 182 5.31 16.30 -1.14
N ALA A 183 5.01 16.26 -2.45
CA ALA A 183 3.71 16.65 -2.97
C ALA A 183 2.58 15.75 -2.46
N ALA A 184 2.81 14.43 -2.39
CA ALA A 184 1.85 13.48 -1.83
C ALA A 184 1.60 13.75 -0.34
N ALA A 185 2.66 14.00 0.44
CA ALA A 185 2.54 14.31 1.86
C ALA A 185 1.71 15.58 2.14
N ILE A 186 1.76 16.58 1.25
CA ILE A 186 0.99 17.84 1.39
C ILE A 186 -0.47 17.65 0.93
N GLY A 187 -0.70 16.87 -0.12
CA GLY A 187 -2.03 16.70 -0.73
C GLY A 187 -3.06 16.04 0.18
N ASP A 188 -2.63 15.20 1.13
CA ASP A 188 -3.53 14.53 2.08
C ASP A 188 -4.17 15.49 3.11
N GLU A 189 -3.54 16.65 3.39
CA GLU A 189 -4.10 17.62 4.34
C GLU A 189 -5.30 18.41 3.76
N GLU A 190 -5.30 18.69 2.45
CA GLU A 190 -6.40 19.42 1.81
C GLU A 190 -7.65 18.55 1.60
N GLY A 191 -7.47 17.23 1.42
CA GLY A 191 -8.57 16.27 1.26
C GLY A 191 -9.40 16.02 2.52
N GLN A 192 -8.78 16.14 3.70
CA GLN A 192 -9.48 15.93 4.99
C GLN A 192 -10.23 17.18 5.49
N SER A 193 -9.86 18.38 5.03
CA SER A 193 -10.50 19.65 5.42
C SER A 193 -11.84 19.90 4.71
N ALA A 194 -12.08 19.27 3.55
CA ALA A 194 -13.29 19.51 2.74
C ALA A 194 -14.55 18.75 3.21
N ALA A 195 -14.44 17.81 4.17
CA ALA A 195 -15.61 17.11 4.74
C ALA A 195 -16.33 17.90 5.85
N GLY A 196 -15.80 19.07 6.25
CA GLY A 196 -16.37 19.95 7.26
C GLY A 196 -17.37 20.98 6.70
N CYS A 197 -18.66 20.64 6.73
CA CYS A 197 -19.76 21.60 6.91
C CYS A 197 -19.89 22.74 5.87
N LYS A 198 -20.65 22.48 4.80
CA LYS A 198 -21.51 23.51 4.19
C LYS A 198 -22.97 23.11 4.31
N ARG A 199 -23.49 23.19 5.53
CA ARG A 199 -24.94 23.27 5.78
C ARG A 199 -25.45 24.60 5.20
N LYS A 200 -26.12 24.54 4.04
CA LYS A 200 -26.94 25.63 3.52
C LYS A 200 -27.96 26.03 4.60
N ARG A 201 -27.86 27.26 5.11
CA ARG A 201 -28.96 27.93 5.78
C ARG A 201 -29.72 28.75 4.73
N ARG A 202 -30.95 28.28 4.51
CA ARG A 202 -32.14 28.94 3.96
C ARG A 202 -32.02 29.59 2.59
#